data_AF-A0A7V0NDY5-F1
#
_entry.id   AF-A0A7V0NDY5-F1
#
_cell.length_a   1.000
_cell.length_b   1.000
_cell.length_c   1.000
_cell.angle_alpha   90.00
_cell.angle_beta   90.00
_cell.angle_gamma   90.00
#
_symmetry.space_group_name_H-M   'P 1'
#
loop_
_entity.id
_entity.type
_entity.pdbx_description
1 polymer ?
#
loop_
_entity_poly.entity_id
_entity_poly.type
_entity_poly.pdbx_seq_one_letter_code
_entity_poly.pdbx_strand_id
1 'polypeptide(L)'
;MRSRLERTKLVLPHNRARYTGEWEGIVREVLAGEGLTLRDLKARIVERAYLSKAERSIWCFPREVEVGEALSDELFSGRWAVGISFVLPPGSYATLLVRCAHARASMKHS
;
A
#
# COMPACT_ATOMS: atom_id res chain seq x y z
N MET A 1 -2.19 12.05 16.18
CA MET A 1 -1.68 10.75 15.69
C MET A 1 -1.85 10.58 14.18
N ARG A 2 -3.08 10.63 13.63
CA ARG A 2 -3.36 10.47 12.18
C ARG A 2 -2.56 11.41 11.27
N SER A 3 -2.56 12.71 11.56
CA SER A 3 -1.84 13.72 10.76
C SER A 3 -0.33 13.49 10.66
N ARG A 4 0.28 12.83 11.66
CA ARG A 4 1.70 12.45 11.62
C ARG A 4 1.94 11.32 10.64
N LEU A 5 1.06 10.31 10.62
CA LEU A 5 1.14 9.14 9.76
C LEU A 5 0.90 9.49 8.29
N GLU A 6 -0.09 10.34 8.01
CA GLU A 6 -0.41 10.80 6.64
C GLU A 6 0.78 11.48 5.94
N ARG A 7 1.66 12.12 6.72
CA ARG A 7 2.84 12.83 6.22
C ARG A 7 4.06 11.93 6.08
N THR A 8 4.02 10.69 6.58
CA THR A 8 5.14 9.77 6.42
C THR A 8 5.20 9.30 4.98
N LYS A 9 6.29 9.67 4.30
CA LYS A 9 6.59 9.28 2.94
C LYS A 9 7.91 8.53 2.92
N LEU A 10 8.00 7.53 2.06
CA LEU A 10 9.21 6.79 1.82
C LEU A 10 9.60 6.91 0.36
N VAL A 11 10.88 7.16 0.12
CA VAL A 11 11.46 7.17 -1.23
C VAL A 11 11.43 5.74 -1.78
N LEU A 12 10.96 5.59 -3.02
CA LEU A 12 11.03 4.28 -3.68
C LEU A 12 12.49 3.86 -3.93
N PRO A 13 12.82 2.58 -3.74
CA PRO A 13 14.17 2.07 -3.97
C PRO A 13 14.63 2.36 -5.40
N HIS A 14 15.74 3.08 -5.51
CA HIS A 14 16.47 3.30 -6.74
C HIS A 14 17.96 3.47 -6.40
N ASN A 15 18.82 3.38 -7.41
CA ASN A 15 20.28 3.36 -7.23
C ASN A 15 20.93 4.56 -6.51
N ARG A 16 20.20 5.66 -6.35
CA ARG A 16 20.66 6.88 -5.65
C ARG A 16 19.75 7.26 -4.48
N ALA A 17 18.83 6.38 -4.09
CA ALA A 17 17.99 6.61 -2.93
C ALA A 17 18.84 6.83 -1.69
N ARG A 18 18.44 7.79 -0.86
CA ARG A 18 19.03 8.02 0.44
C ARG A 18 17.94 7.82 1.49
N TYR A 19 18.23 6.95 2.45
CA TYR A 19 17.37 6.68 3.58
C TYR A 19 18.07 7.19 4.83
N THR A 20 17.30 7.59 5.83
CA THR A 20 17.82 8.13 7.10
C THR A 20 17.04 7.52 8.27
N GLY A 21 17.67 7.51 9.45
CA GLY A 21 17.07 6.96 10.66
C GLY A 21 16.79 5.47 10.52
N GLU A 22 15.64 5.02 11.05
CA GLU A 22 15.24 3.60 11.03
C GLU A 22 15.14 3.00 9.62
N TRP A 23 14.78 3.81 8.63
CA TRP A 23 14.57 3.37 7.25
C TRP A 23 15.84 2.85 6.59
N GLU A 24 17.01 3.37 6.95
CA GLU A 24 18.28 2.93 6.36
C GLU A 24 18.57 1.46 6.70
N GLY A 25 18.37 1.08 7.96
CA GLY A 25 18.54 -0.31 8.41
C GLY A 25 17.54 -1.24 7.75
N ILE A 26 16.25 -0.88 7.78
CA ILE A 26 15.15 -1.68 7.22
C ILE A 26 15.36 -1.91 5.72
N VAL A 27 15.64 -0.86 4.95
CA VAL A 27 15.82 -1.00 3.49
C VAL A 27 17.05 -1.86 3.17
N ARG A 28 18.14 -1.68 3.91
CA ARG A 28 19.34 -2.52 3.73
C ARG A 28 19.05 -3.99 4.01
N GLU A 29 18.31 -4.28 5.07
CA GLU A 29 17.92 -5.64 5.45
C GLU A 29 17.01 -6.30 4.42
N VAL A 30 15.95 -5.59 3.98
CA VAL A 30 15.03 -6.08 2.94
C VAL A 30 15.78 -6.38 1.64
N LEU A 31 16.65 -5.48 1.19
CA LEU A 31 17.43 -5.70 -0.04
C LEU A 31 18.42 -6.86 0.12
N ALA A 32 19.09 -6.97 1.27
CA ALA A 32 20.01 -8.07 1.54
C ALA A 32 19.30 -9.42 1.57
N GLY A 33 18.06 -9.48 2.07
CA GLY A 33 17.20 -10.67 2.01
C GLY A 33 16.91 -11.13 0.58
N GLU A 34 16.91 -10.21 -0.38
CA GLU A 34 16.76 -10.48 -1.82
C GLU A 34 18.12 -10.64 -2.54
N GLY A 35 19.25 -10.62 -1.81
CA GLY A 35 20.60 -10.68 -2.40
C GLY A 35 21.01 -9.41 -3.16
N LEU A 36 20.35 -8.28 -2.90
CA LEU A 36 20.55 -7.01 -3.60
C LEU A 36 21.14 -5.94 -2.68
N THR A 37 21.74 -4.94 -3.31
CA THR A 37 22.06 -3.64 -2.71
C THR A 37 21.39 -2.53 -3.52
N LEU A 38 21.33 -1.30 -2.98
CA LEU A 38 20.84 -0.16 -3.76
C LEU A 38 21.63 0.04 -5.05
N ARG A 39 22.93 -0.29 -5.08
CA ARG A 39 23.78 -0.12 -6.28
C ARG A 39 23.33 -1.03 -7.42
N ASP A 40 22.73 -2.16 -7.11
CA ASP A 40 22.23 -3.16 -8.06
C ASP A 40 20.92 -2.72 -8.72
N LEU A 41 20.17 -1.80 -8.08
CA LEU A 41 18.99 -1.13 -8.66
C LEU A 41 19.34 -0.10 -9.74
N LYS A 42 20.51 -0.21 -10.38
CA LYS A 42 20.79 0.51 -11.62
C LYS A 42 19.87 -0.06 -12.70
N ALA A 43 19.23 0.82 -13.46
CA ALA A 43 18.35 0.49 -14.60
C ALA A 43 19.03 -0.27 -15.76
N ARG A 44 20.15 -0.96 -15.51
CA ARG A 44 20.90 -1.78 -16.46
C ARG A 44 20.39 -3.22 -16.56
N ILE A 45 19.66 -3.72 -15.57
CA ILE A 45 19.23 -5.13 -15.56
C ILE A 45 17.94 -5.35 -16.37
N VAL A 46 17.14 -4.30 -16.61
CA VAL A 46 15.92 -4.39 -17.41
C VAL A 46 15.88 -3.24 -18.40
N GLU A 47 16.15 -3.52 -19.67
CA GLU A 47 15.91 -2.57 -20.76
C GLU A 47 14.45 -2.09 -20.66
N ARG A 48 14.26 -0.78 -20.44
CA ARG A 48 12.97 -0.08 -20.25
C ARG A 48 12.33 -0.08 -18.85
N ALA A 49 12.98 -0.60 -17.80
CA ALA A 49 12.51 -0.35 -16.42
C ALA A 49 13.21 0.88 -15.82
N TYR A 50 12.49 2.00 -15.78
CA TYR A 50 12.93 3.18 -15.02
C TYR A 50 12.37 3.10 -13.61
N LEU A 51 13.23 2.82 -12.63
CA LEU A 51 12.89 3.03 -11.23
C LEU A 51 12.73 4.54 -11.00
N SER A 52 11.49 4.97 -10.76
CA SER A 52 11.16 6.37 -10.59
C SER A 52 11.74 6.91 -9.28
N LYS A 53 12.21 8.16 -9.30
CA LYS A 53 12.62 8.90 -8.10
C LYS A 53 11.41 9.43 -7.33
N ALA A 54 10.39 8.60 -7.18
CA ALA A 54 9.14 9.00 -6.55
C ALA A 54 9.18 8.70 -5.04
N GLU A 55 8.44 9.51 -4.29
CA GLU A 55 8.09 9.21 -2.91
C GLU A 55 6.67 8.64 -2.86
N ARG A 56 6.42 7.72 -1.94
CA ARG A 56 5.08 7.18 -1.66
C ARG A 56 4.71 7.40 -0.21
N SER A 57 3.48 7.86 0.02
CA SER A 57 2.89 7.81 1.36
C SER A 57 2.76 6.35 1.77
N ILE A 58 3.26 6.01 2.95
CA ILE A 58 3.19 4.63 3.46
C ILE A 58 1.83 4.31 4.09
N TRP A 59 1.08 5.34 4.46
CA TRP A 59 -0.27 5.23 4.98
C TRP A 59 -1.29 5.77 3.99
N CYS A 60 -2.40 5.04 3.80
CA CYS A 60 -3.54 5.46 3.00
C CYS A 60 -4.76 5.56 3.90
N PHE A 61 -5.42 6.72 3.87
CA PHE A 61 -6.66 6.96 4.58
C PHE A 61 -7.75 7.31 3.55
N PRO A 62 -8.79 6.47 3.40
CA PRO A 62 -9.92 6.83 2.56
C PRO A 62 -10.66 8.02 3.18
N ARG A 63 -11.19 8.87 2.31
CA ARG A 63 -12.09 9.98 2.66
C ARG A 63 -13.50 9.63 2.23
N GLU A 64 -14.49 10.30 2.83
CA GLU A 64 -15.90 10.18 2.44
C GLU A 64 -16.34 8.70 2.36
N VAL A 65 -16.02 7.94 3.42
CA VAL A 65 -16.38 6.53 3.47
C VAL A 65 -17.85 6.40 3.83
N GLU A 66 -18.63 5.78 2.96
CA GLU A 66 -20.01 5.40 3.24
C GLU A 66 -20.16 3.89 3.03
N VAL A 67 -20.93 3.28 3.91
CA VAL A 67 -21.23 1.83 3.87
C VAL A 67 -22.74 1.71 3.82
N GLY A 68 -23.24 1.11 2.74
CA GLY A 68 -24.65 0.82 2.57
C GLY A 68 -25.10 -0.36 3.42
N GLU A 69 -26.39 -0.66 3.35
CA GLU A 69 -26.96 -1.83 4.00
C GLU A 69 -26.46 -3.13 3.33
N ALA A 70 -26.48 -4.22 4.11
CA ALA A 70 -26.27 -5.55 3.56
C ALA A 70 -27.55 -6.00 2.85
N LEU A 71 -27.42 -6.28 1.55
CA LEU A 71 -28.52 -6.72 0.69
C LEU A 71 -28.24 -8.13 0.18
N SER A 72 -29.26 -8.85 -0.25
CA SER A 72 -29.06 -10.13 -0.94
C SER A 72 -28.24 -9.90 -2.21
N ASP A 73 -27.24 -10.75 -2.45
CA ASP A 73 -26.42 -10.68 -3.65
C ASP A 73 -27.22 -11.24 -4.84
N GLU A 74 -27.46 -10.39 -5.83
CA GLU A 74 -28.21 -10.72 -7.04
C GLU A 74 -27.42 -11.62 -8.01
N LEU A 75 -26.09 -11.59 -7.93
CA LEU A 75 -25.20 -12.39 -8.78
C LEU A 75 -24.88 -13.75 -8.15
N PHE A 76 -24.89 -13.83 -6.82
CA PHE A 76 -24.55 -15.04 -6.07
C PHE A 76 -25.64 -15.40 -5.06
N SER A 77 -26.60 -16.23 -5.49
CA SER A 77 -27.75 -16.65 -4.66
C SER A 77 -27.33 -17.17 -3.28
N GLY A 78 -28.01 -16.67 -2.24
CA GLY A 78 -27.75 -17.03 -0.84
C GLY A 78 -26.55 -16.31 -0.21
N ARG A 79 -25.91 -15.38 -0.93
CA ARG A 79 -24.87 -14.50 -0.37
C ARG A 79 -25.40 -13.09 -0.12
N TRP A 80 -24.62 -12.34 0.65
CA TRP A 80 -24.88 -10.93 0.94
C TRP A 80 -23.88 -10.05 0.22
N ALA A 81 -24.36 -8.93 -0.31
CA ALA A 81 -23.58 -7.86 -0.89
C ALA A 81 -23.69 -6.60 -0.01
N VAL A 82 -22.60 -5.83 0.07
CA VAL A 82 -22.56 -4.53 0.75
C VAL A 82 -21.95 -3.51 -0.19
N GLY A 83 -22.68 -2.43 -0.45
CA GLY A 83 -22.17 -1.28 -1.20
C GLY A 83 -21.23 -0.45 -0.32
N ILE A 84 -20.07 -0.06 -0.86
CA ILE A 84 -19.11 0.82 -0.17
C ILE A 84 -18.65 1.91 -1.14
N SER A 85 -18.75 3.17 -0.73
CA SER A 85 -18.20 4.32 -1.44
C SER A 85 -17.06 4.94 -0.63
N PHE A 86 -16.02 5.43 -1.32
CA PHE A 86 -14.91 6.15 -0.71
C PHE A 86 -14.06 6.86 -1.76
N VAL A 87 -13.35 7.91 -1.33
CA VAL A 87 -12.35 8.63 -2.12
C VAL A 87 -10.95 8.28 -1.65
N LEU A 88 -10.06 7.96 -2.59
CA LEU A 88 -8.66 7.62 -2.31
C LEU A 88 -7.68 8.70 -2.76
N PRO A 89 -6.56 8.87 -2.04
CA PRO A 89 -5.43 9.67 -2.53
C PRO A 89 -4.83 9.08 -3.83
N PRO A 90 -4.23 9.91 -4.70
CA PRO A 90 -3.54 9.45 -5.89
C PRO A 90 -2.50 8.37 -5.61
N GLY A 91 -2.45 7.33 -6.46
CA GLY A 91 -1.50 6.22 -6.31
C GLY A 91 -1.88 5.19 -5.23
N SER A 92 -3.09 5.28 -4.67
CA SER A 92 -3.68 4.27 -3.78
C SER A 92 -4.52 3.27 -4.56
N TYR A 93 -4.79 2.10 -3.97
CA TYR A 93 -5.56 1.03 -4.59
C TYR A 93 -6.77 0.65 -3.72
N ALA A 94 -7.96 0.67 -4.30
CA ALA A 94 -9.21 0.24 -3.64
C ALA A 94 -9.11 -1.20 -3.13
N THR A 95 -8.46 -2.08 -3.89
CA THR A 95 -8.25 -3.48 -3.52
C THR A 95 -7.48 -3.65 -2.22
N LEU A 96 -6.48 -2.79 -1.94
CA LEU A 96 -5.74 -2.83 -0.67
C LEU A 96 -6.62 -2.40 0.51
N LEU A 97 -7.46 -1.38 0.31
CA LEU A 97 -8.41 -0.95 1.35
C LEU A 97 -9.39 -2.07 1.69
N VAL A 98 -10.01 -2.68 0.68
CA VAL A 98 -10.98 -3.77 0.85
C VAL A 98 -10.31 -4.98 1.51
N ARG A 99 -9.07 -5.32 1.11
CA ARG A 99 -8.30 -6.41 1.74
C ARG A 99 -8.05 -6.15 3.23
N CYS A 100 -7.66 -4.93 3.60
CA CYS A 100 -7.45 -4.56 5.01
C CYS A 100 -8.76 -4.59 5.81
N ALA A 101 -9.86 -4.11 5.21
CA ALA A 101 -11.19 -4.16 5.83
C ALA A 101 -11.63 -5.61 6.08
N HIS A 102 -11.46 -6.48 5.08
CA HIS A 102 -11.76 -7.91 5.20
C HIS A 102 -10.92 -8.57 6.29
N ALA A 103 -9.60 -8.42 6.26
CA ALA A 103 -8.72 -8.98 7.29
C ALA A 103 -9.12 -8.52 8.71
N ARG A 104 -9.49 -7.24 8.87
CA ARG A 104 -9.96 -6.70 10.15
C ARG A 104 -11.31 -7.27 10.58
N ALA A 105 -12.22 -7.52 9.65
CA ALA A 105 -13.49 -8.17 9.95
C ALA A 105 -13.27 -9.63 10.39
N SER A 106 -12.37 -10.36 9.73
CA SER A 106 -12.04 -11.75 10.08
C SER A 106 -11.42 -11.88 11.47
N MET A 107 -10.56 -10.94 11.88
CA MET A 107 -9.96 -10.95 13.23
C MET A 107 -10.96 -10.69 14.36
N LYS A 108 -12.11 -10.07 14.08
CA LYS A 108 -13.15 -9.81 15.10
C LYS A 108 -14.05 -11.03 15.36
N HIS A 109 -13.94 -12.07 14.55
CA HIS A 109 -14.75 -13.29 14.63
C HIS A 109 -13.92 -14.53 15.04
N SER A 110 -12.69 -14.33 15.52
CA SER A 110 -11.87 -15.34 16.21
C SER A 110 -11.73 -14.97 17.68
#